data_AF-A8MQE7-F1
#
_entry.id   AF-A8MQE7-F1
#
_cell.length_a   1.000
_cell.length_b   1.000
_cell.length_c   1.000
_cell.angle_alpha   90.00
_cell.angle_beta   90.00
_cell.angle_gamma   90.00
#
_symmetry.space_group_name_H-M   'P 1'
#
loop_
_entity.id
_entity.type
_entity.pdbx_description
1 polymer ?
#
loop_
_entity_poly.entity_id
_entity_poly.type
_entity_poly.pdbx_seq_one_letter_code
_entity_poly.pdbx_strand_id
1 'polypeptide(L)'
;MKTIPLIFIATIIILTSFPATIKVVGAKKDLPFCNVELLPCVLPFKVRGHGSKLPNGCCEKMKKSTSCMCRFLMAKERDLNAAAHRIFWFCKISVPNCPKI
;
A
#
# COMPACT_ATOMS: atom_id res chain seq x y z
N MET A 1 -35.62 33.23 -27.96
CA MET A 1 -35.22 32.18 -26.99
C MET A 1 -34.58 31.00 -27.73
N LYS A 2 -33.33 31.14 -28.23
CA LYS A 2 -32.70 30.11 -29.10
C LYS A 2 -31.17 29.95 -28.93
N THR A 3 -30.58 30.63 -27.94
CA THR A 3 -29.11 30.65 -27.70
C THR A 3 -28.63 29.58 -26.71
N ILE A 4 -29.53 29.03 -25.90
CA ILE A 4 -29.22 28.01 -24.88
C ILE A 4 -28.59 26.72 -25.47
N PRO A 5 -29.03 26.14 -26.62
CA PRO A 5 -28.48 24.88 -27.09
C PRO A 5 -27.02 25.00 -27.56
N LEU A 6 -26.61 26.16 -28.07
CA LEU A 6 -25.26 26.37 -28.58
C LEU A 6 -24.20 26.37 -27.46
N ILE A 7 -24.53 26.93 -26.30
CA ILE A 7 -23.62 26.98 -25.14
C ILE A 7 -23.37 25.57 -24.58
N PHE A 8 -24.41 24.73 -24.55
CA PHE A 8 -24.29 23.33 -24.14
C PHE A 8 -23.45 22.49 -25.10
N ILE A 9 -23.62 22.68 -26.41
CA ILE A 9 -22.82 21.96 -27.42
C ILE A 9 -21.35 22.36 -27.30
N ALA A 10 -21.05 23.66 -27.15
CA ALA A 10 -19.67 24.15 -27.00
C ALA A 10 -18.99 23.59 -25.74
N THR A 11 -19.70 23.51 -24.61
CA THR A 11 -19.14 22.96 -23.36
C THR A 11 -18.85 21.47 -23.46
N ILE A 12 -19.72 20.68 -24.11
CA ILE A 12 -19.48 19.25 -24.33
C ILE A 12 -18.23 19.03 -25.19
N ILE A 13 -18.05 19.80 -26.27
CA ILE A 13 -16.88 19.67 -27.16
C ILE A 13 -15.57 19.98 -26.40
N ILE A 14 -15.57 21.01 -25.54
CA ILE A 14 -14.43 21.36 -24.69
C ILE A 14 -14.13 20.24 -23.70
N LEU A 15 -15.15 19.63 -23.09
CA LEU A 15 -14.96 18.52 -22.14
C LEU A 15 -14.42 17.24 -22.83
N THR A 16 -14.82 16.97 -24.07
CA THR A 16 -14.38 15.76 -24.80
C THR A 16 -13.01 15.91 -25.47
N SER A 17 -12.53 17.14 -25.70
CA SER A 17 -11.24 17.39 -26.36
C SER A 17 -10.04 17.32 -25.42
N PHE A 18 -10.28 17.23 -24.11
CA PHE A 18 -9.25 16.82 -23.15
C PHE A 18 -9.41 15.34 -22.85
N PRO A 19 -8.72 14.44 -23.56
CA PRO A 19 -8.38 13.15 -23.00
C PRO A 19 -7.40 13.45 -21.87
N ALA A 20 -7.92 13.87 -20.71
CA ALA A 20 -7.19 13.76 -19.48
C ALA A 20 -6.96 12.27 -19.33
N THR A 21 -5.82 11.79 -19.81
CA THR A 21 -5.32 10.47 -19.48
C THR A 21 -5.26 10.47 -17.98
N ILE A 22 -6.30 9.92 -17.35
CA ILE A 22 -6.25 9.47 -15.97
C ILE A 22 -5.23 8.35 -16.04
N LYS A 23 -3.95 8.71 -16.01
CA LYS A 23 -2.93 7.82 -15.53
C LYS A 23 -3.42 7.53 -14.12
N VAL A 24 -4.14 6.42 -13.98
CA VAL A 24 -4.02 5.62 -12.79
C VAL A 24 -2.53 5.40 -12.70
N VAL A 25 -1.83 6.32 -12.03
CA VAL A 25 -0.56 6.04 -11.41
C VAL A 25 -0.94 4.97 -10.43
N GLY A 26 -1.01 3.73 -10.95
CA GLY A 26 -0.96 2.55 -10.16
C GLY A 26 0.31 2.75 -9.41
N ALA A 27 0.19 3.21 -8.18
CA ALA A 27 1.24 3.23 -7.22
C ALA A 27 1.60 1.77 -6.99
N LYS A 28 2.33 1.18 -7.94
CA LYS A 28 3.42 0.27 -7.62
C LYS A 28 4.46 1.13 -6.90
N LYS A 29 4.10 1.58 -5.70
CA LYS A 29 5.05 1.48 -4.60
C LYS A 29 5.31 -0.01 -4.56
N ASP A 30 6.40 -0.45 -5.20
CA ASP A 30 6.90 -1.81 -5.10
C ASP A 30 7.15 -2.05 -3.62
N LEU A 31 6.06 -2.43 -2.95
CA LEU A 31 6.08 -2.84 -1.58
C LEU A 31 7.11 -3.97 -1.52
N PRO A 32 8.03 -3.96 -0.55
CA PRO A 32 9.12 -4.93 -0.50
C PRO A 32 8.63 -6.31 -0.04
N PHE A 33 7.57 -6.83 -0.67
CA PHE A 33 7.08 -8.17 -0.45
C PHE A 33 8.08 -9.15 -1.05
N CYS A 34 8.66 -9.97 -0.18
CA CYS A 34 9.46 -11.12 -0.57
C CYS A 34 8.58 -12.33 -0.83
N ASN A 35 7.32 -12.29 -0.37
CA ASN A 35 6.31 -13.27 -0.71
C ASN A 35 4.93 -12.59 -0.74
N VAL A 36 4.17 -12.86 -1.80
CA VAL A 36 2.79 -12.40 -1.97
C VAL A 36 1.89 -12.91 -0.84
N GLU A 37 2.24 -14.05 -0.23
CA GLU A 37 1.52 -14.59 0.92
C GLU A 37 1.56 -13.71 2.17
N LEU A 38 2.54 -12.81 2.29
CA LEU A 38 2.65 -11.88 3.41
C LEU A 38 1.87 -10.58 3.17
N LEU A 39 1.42 -10.32 1.94
CA LEU A 39 0.58 -9.17 1.60
C LEU A 39 -0.65 -9.03 2.52
N PRO A 40 -1.51 -10.05 2.71
CA PRO A 40 -2.69 -9.93 3.56
C PRO A 40 -2.35 -9.71 5.04
N CYS A 41 -1.12 -10.03 5.44
CA CYS A 41 -0.63 -9.82 6.79
C CYS A 41 -0.14 -8.39 7.05
N VAL A 42 0.50 -7.75 6.06
CA VAL A 42 1.08 -6.41 6.20
C VAL A 42 0.04 -5.32 5.95
N LEU A 43 -0.86 -5.53 5.00
CA LEU A 43 -1.83 -4.51 4.57
C LEU A 43 -2.65 -3.90 5.72
N PRO A 44 -3.16 -4.68 6.70
CA PRO A 44 -3.88 -4.11 7.84
C PRO A 44 -3.07 -3.07 8.61
N PHE A 45 -1.79 -3.35 8.84
CA PHE A 45 -0.89 -2.46 9.58
C PHE A 45 -0.46 -1.24 8.77
N LYS A 46 -0.36 -1.38 7.44
CA LYS A 46 -0.04 -0.27 6.54
C LYS A 46 -1.21 0.71 6.39
N VAL A 47 -2.42 0.20 6.16
CA VAL A 47 -3.60 1.02 5.80
C VAL A 47 -4.30 1.59 7.03
N ARG A 48 -4.49 0.76 8.08
CA ARG A 48 -5.29 1.15 9.26
C ARG A 48 -4.45 1.60 10.44
N GLY A 49 -3.13 1.44 10.37
CA GLY A 49 -2.21 1.74 11.47
C GLY A 49 -2.33 0.79 12.68
N HIS A 50 -3.33 -0.08 12.71
CA HIS A 50 -3.57 -1.06 13.77
C HIS A 50 -3.72 -2.46 13.16
N GLY A 51 -3.15 -3.45 13.85
CA GLY A 51 -3.35 -4.85 13.54
C GLY A 51 -4.80 -5.21 13.80
N SER A 52 -5.65 -5.12 12.78
CA SER A 52 -6.96 -5.77 12.83
C SER A 52 -6.77 -7.29 12.89
N LYS A 53 -7.90 -8.02 12.98
CA LYS A 53 -7.91 -9.48 12.87
C LYS A 53 -7.06 -9.92 11.67
N LEU A 54 -5.91 -10.53 11.97
CA LEU A 54 -5.02 -11.07 10.94
C LEU A 54 -5.56 -12.41 10.47
N PRO A 55 -5.28 -12.79 9.21
CA PRO A 55 -5.53 -14.16 8.75
C PRO A 55 -4.85 -15.17 9.69
N ASN A 56 -5.46 -16.33 9.88
CA ASN A 56 -4.87 -17.40 10.70
C ASN A 56 -3.48 -17.78 10.15
N GLY A 57 -2.52 -18.01 11.06
CA GLY A 57 -1.13 -18.35 10.71
C GLY A 57 -0.27 -17.17 10.27
N CYS A 58 -0.80 -15.94 10.27
CA CYS A 58 -0.06 -14.77 9.82
C CYS A 58 1.23 -14.51 10.64
N CYS A 59 1.14 -14.57 11.97
CA CYS A 59 2.31 -14.41 12.83
C CYS A 59 3.36 -15.52 12.64
N GLU A 60 2.94 -16.75 12.35
CA GLU A 60 3.86 -17.85 12.06
C GLU A 60 4.60 -17.62 10.73
N LYS A 61 3.89 -17.17 9.70
CA LYS A 61 4.50 -16.78 8.43
C LYS A 61 5.49 -15.63 8.62
N MET A 62 5.13 -14.62 9.41
CA MET A 62 6.02 -13.50 9.75
C MET A 62 7.28 -13.97 10.47
N LYS A 63 7.15 -14.89 11.42
CA LYS A 63 8.28 -15.48 12.15
C LYS A 63 9.22 -16.25 11.22
N LYS A 64 8.68 -16.97 10.22
CA LYS A 64 9.47 -17.70 9.22
C LYS A 64 10.13 -16.77 8.19
N SER A 65 9.54 -15.61 7.94
CA SER A 65 10.00 -14.64 6.93
C SER A 65 10.69 -13.42 7.55
N THR A 66 11.47 -13.59 8.62
CA THR A 66 12.19 -12.49 9.30
C THR A 66 13.11 -11.71 8.37
N SER A 67 13.82 -12.40 7.47
CA SER A 67 14.66 -11.76 6.44
C SER A 67 13.85 -10.85 5.51
N CYS A 68 12.59 -11.21 5.24
CA CYS A 68 11.72 -10.37 4.44
C CYS A 68 11.26 -9.13 5.20
N MET A 69 10.91 -9.32 6.47
CA MET A 69 10.52 -8.21 7.33
C MET A 69 11.64 -7.18 7.50
N CYS A 70 12.90 -7.58 7.37
CA CYS A 70 14.01 -6.64 7.30
C CYS A 70 13.89 -5.62 6.17
N ARG A 71 13.33 -6.00 5.01
CA ARG A 71 13.09 -5.02 3.94
C ARG A 71 12.03 -3.99 4.31
N PHE A 72 11.03 -4.36 5.12
CA PHE A 72 10.04 -3.41 5.64
C PHE A 72 10.64 -2.52 6.72
N LEU A 73 11.46 -3.07 7.61
CA LEU A 73 12.20 -2.29 8.62
C LEU A 73 13.20 -1.31 7.99
N MET A 74 13.80 -1.68 6.86
CA MET A 74 14.77 -0.83 6.13
C MET A 74 14.14 0.06 5.07
N ALA A 75 12.84 -0.06 4.83
CA ALA A 75 12.16 0.75 3.85
C ALA A 75 12.26 2.24 4.25
N LYS A 76 12.61 3.10 3.29
CA LYS A 76 12.62 4.56 3.50
C LYS A 76 11.22 5.13 3.80
N GLU A 77 10.17 4.43 3.37
CA GLU A 77 8.79 4.82 3.68
C GLU A 77 8.50 4.60 5.17
N ARG A 78 8.26 5.70 5.90
CA ARG A 78 7.93 5.67 7.35
C ARG A 78 6.79 4.72 7.67
N ASP A 79 5.78 4.64 6.80
CA ASP A 79 4.62 3.77 6.98
C ASP A 79 4.98 2.29 6.99
N LEU A 80 6.00 1.89 6.22
CA LEU A 80 6.44 0.50 6.11
C LEU A 80 7.27 0.07 7.30
N ASN A 81 8.21 0.93 7.73
CA ASN A 81 8.98 0.70 8.95
C ASN A 81 8.04 0.62 10.16
N ALA A 82 7.13 1.59 10.31
CA ALA A 82 6.15 1.59 11.40
C ALA A 82 5.22 0.36 11.34
N ALA A 83 4.75 -0.03 10.15
CA ALA A 83 3.95 -1.24 9.98
C ALA A 83 4.72 -2.49 10.43
N ALA A 84 6.00 -2.63 10.07
CA ALA A 84 6.83 -3.75 10.51
C ALA A 84 6.95 -3.81 12.04
N HIS A 85 7.27 -2.69 12.69
CA HIS A 85 7.36 -2.63 14.16
C HIS A 85 6.03 -3.03 14.82
N ARG A 86 4.90 -2.57 14.28
CA ARG A 86 3.56 -2.94 14.78
C ARG A 86 3.26 -4.42 14.58
N ILE A 87 3.66 -5.01 13.46
CA ILE A 87 3.51 -6.46 13.21
C ILE A 87 4.29 -7.26 14.24
N PHE A 88 5.57 -6.91 14.46
CA PHE A 88 6.42 -7.59 15.44
C PHE A 88 5.83 -7.49 16.84
N TRP A 89 5.38 -6.29 17.23
CA TRP A 89 4.73 -6.06 18.52
C TRP A 89 3.43 -6.86 18.67
N PHE A 90 2.56 -6.84 17.66
CA PHE A 90 1.29 -7.56 17.67
C PHE A 90 1.48 -9.09 17.74
N CYS A 91 2.43 -9.61 16.97
CA CYS A 91 2.75 -11.03 16.94
C CYS A 91 3.64 -11.50 18.09
N LYS A 92 4.08 -10.59 18.98
CA LYS A 92 5.02 -10.86 20.07
C LYS A 92 6.32 -11.52 19.59
N ILE A 93 6.82 -11.09 18.43
CA ILE A 93 8.08 -11.55 17.85
C ILE A 93 9.12 -10.45 18.09
N SER A 94 10.35 -10.84 18.45
CA SER A 94 11.45 -9.87 18.56
C SER A 94 11.77 -9.26 17.20
N VAL A 95 12.02 -7.94 17.19
CA VAL A 95 12.47 -7.25 15.97
C VAL A 95 13.85 -7.82 15.60
N PRO A 96 14.02 -8.40 14.40
CA PRO A 96 15.30 -8.99 14.01
C PRO A 96 16.34 -7.90 13.78
N ASN A 97 17.60 -8.22 14.08
CA ASN A 97 18.73 -7.41 13.65
C ASN A 97 18.91 -7.58 12.14
N CYS A 98 18.59 -6.54 11.39
CA CYS A 98 18.66 -6.57 9.93
C CYS A 98 20.04 -6.10 9.46
N PRO A 99 20.72 -6.83 8.54
CA PRO A 99 21.97 -6.38 7.97
C PRO A 99 21.73 -5.15 7.09
N LYS A 100 22.46 -4.06 7.32
CA LYS A 100 22.41 -2.87 6.45
C LYS A 100 22.80 -3.31 5.04
N ILE A 101 21.82 -3.34 4.12
CA ILE A 101 22.05 -3.51 2.69
C ILE A 101 22.64 -2.20 2.14
#